data_AF-A0A1B2EZW6-F1
#
_entry.id   AF-A0A1B2EZW6-F1
#
_cell.length_a   1.000
_cell.length_b   1.000
_cell.length_c   1.000
_cell.angle_alpha   90.00
_cell.angle_beta   90.00
_cell.angle_gamma   90.00
#
_symmetry.space_group_name_H-M   'P 1'
#
loop_
_entity.id
_entity.type
_entity.pdbx_description
1 polymer ?
#
loop_
_entity_poly.entity_id
_entity_poly.type
_entity_poly.pdbx_seq_one_letter_code
_entity_poly.pdbx_strand_id
1 'polypeptide(L)'
;MDERRWLNDVTVYAPGQAAVKHRAPYVLGNVTCLAGEVDPFHQGIVAEAVSHCQTIAPWMAVVVAPDLQWKGCYNRGVCSYRTNTIFLSLHDGPPEIVATAYHEAWHGLERRLPGNVIEAIENELQPFFLEAYKYYREPHERRARLFANWCGCIFEGKPVPKETLLDAIFAAAWSGETAKEIDTFFDELELVA
;
A
#
# COMPACT_ATOMS: atom_id res chain seq x y z
N MET A 1 3.15 23.41 20.05
CA MET A 1 2.49 24.32 19.10
C MET A 1 2.01 23.44 17.96
N ASP A 2 0.72 23.47 17.65
CA ASP A 2 0.15 22.68 16.56
C ASP A 2 0.37 23.46 15.25
N GLU A 3 1.35 23.05 14.44
CA GLU A 3 1.75 23.73 13.20
C GLU A 3 1.05 23.15 11.96
N ARG A 4 -0.09 22.47 12.14
CA ARG A 4 -0.89 21.91 11.05
C ARG A 4 -1.22 22.96 10.00
N ARG A 5 -1.10 22.55 8.74
CA ARG A 5 -1.39 23.39 7.57
C ARG A 5 -2.59 22.83 6.83
N TRP A 6 -3.49 23.72 6.46
CA TRP A 6 -4.60 23.36 5.59
C TRP A 6 -4.10 23.15 4.15
N LEU A 7 -4.29 21.95 3.62
CA LEU A 7 -3.98 21.59 2.24
C LEU A 7 -5.27 21.42 1.43
N ASN A 8 -5.33 22.11 0.29
CA ASN A 8 -6.47 22.09 -0.63
C ASN A 8 -6.24 21.20 -1.87
N ASP A 9 -5.06 20.59 -1.95
CA ASP A 9 -4.63 19.86 -3.13
C ASP A 9 -4.43 18.38 -2.79
N VAL A 10 -4.76 17.54 -3.77
CA VAL A 10 -4.52 16.10 -3.81
C VAL A 10 -3.40 15.86 -4.81
N THR A 11 -2.44 15.02 -4.47
CA THR A 11 -1.31 14.72 -5.36
C THR A 11 -1.44 13.31 -5.92
N VAL A 12 -1.34 13.19 -7.24
CA VAL A 12 -1.44 11.94 -7.98
C VAL A 12 -0.06 11.59 -8.55
N TYR A 13 0.39 10.38 -8.26
CA TYR A 13 1.64 9.79 -8.71
C TYR A 13 1.31 8.61 -9.63
N ALA A 14 1.13 8.89 -10.91
CA ALA A 14 0.92 7.84 -11.91
C ALA A 14 2.24 7.14 -12.25
N PRO A 15 2.23 5.83 -12.58
CA PRO A 15 3.44 5.08 -12.93
C PRO A 15 4.24 5.75 -14.06
N GLY A 16 5.54 5.94 -13.85
CA GLY A 16 6.45 6.53 -14.83
C GLY A 16 6.20 8.02 -15.16
N GLN A 17 5.31 8.70 -14.42
CA GLN A 17 4.95 10.09 -14.67
C GLN A 17 5.36 11.01 -13.52
N ALA A 18 5.53 12.29 -13.83
CA ALA A 18 5.70 13.32 -12.81
C ALA A 18 4.43 13.46 -11.97
N ALA A 19 4.59 13.79 -10.68
CA ALA A 19 3.48 14.00 -9.78
C ALA A 19 2.62 15.20 -10.22
N VAL A 20 1.29 15.02 -10.20
CA VAL A 20 0.32 16.05 -10.60
C VAL A 20 -0.55 16.44 -9.41
N LYS A 21 -0.77 17.74 -9.23
CA LYS A 21 -1.69 18.25 -8.20
C LYS A 21 -3.07 18.53 -8.78
N HIS A 22 -4.09 18.09 -8.06
CA HIS A 22 -5.49 18.36 -8.34
C HIS A 22 -6.11 19.10 -7.15
N ARG A 23 -7.10 19.95 -7.40
CA ARG A 23 -7.89 20.56 -6.32
C ARG A 23 -8.80 19.53 -5.68
N ALA A 24 -8.92 19.57 -4.35
CA ALA A 24 -9.98 18.87 -3.64
C ALA A 24 -11.34 19.61 -3.77
N PRO A 25 -12.49 18.89 -3.74
CA PRO A 25 -12.58 17.43 -3.70
C PRO A 25 -12.16 16.80 -5.04
N TYR A 26 -11.36 15.74 -4.97
CA TYR A 26 -10.96 14.94 -6.13
C TYR A 26 -11.61 13.57 -6.03
N VAL A 27 -12.40 13.18 -7.03
CA VAL A 27 -13.19 11.95 -7.01
C VAL A 27 -12.65 10.97 -8.05
N LEU A 28 -12.35 9.76 -7.61
CA LEU A 28 -11.94 8.68 -8.50
C LEU A 28 -12.62 7.37 -8.09
N GLY A 29 -13.51 6.89 -8.96
CA GLY A 29 -14.36 5.74 -8.64
C GLY A 29 -15.27 6.02 -7.44
N ASN A 30 -15.17 5.21 -6.39
CA ASN A 30 -15.96 5.33 -5.16
C ASN A 30 -15.19 6.03 -4.02
N VAL A 31 -14.01 6.60 -4.32
CA VAL A 31 -13.17 7.30 -3.34
C VAL A 31 -13.22 8.79 -3.61
N THR A 32 -13.47 9.56 -2.55
CA THR A 32 -13.44 11.02 -2.55
C THR A 32 -12.25 11.47 -1.71
N CYS A 33 -11.32 12.17 -2.33
CA CYS A 33 -10.17 12.79 -1.68
C CYS A 33 -10.53 14.23 -1.28
N LEU A 34 -10.31 14.59 -0.03
CA LEU A 34 -10.76 15.85 0.56
C LEU A 34 -9.58 16.73 0.97
N ALA A 35 -9.83 18.04 1.00
CA ALA A 35 -8.95 19.00 1.65
C ALA A 35 -8.97 18.77 3.17
N GLY A 36 -7.90 19.16 3.84
CA GLY A 36 -7.80 18.97 5.29
C GLY A 36 -6.53 19.51 5.88
N GLU A 37 -6.46 19.45 7.21
CA GLU A 37 -5.27 19.78 7.97
C GLU A 37 -4.25 18.66 7.90
N VAL A 38 -3.00 19.02 7.64
CA VAL A 38 -1.90 18.09 7.49
C VAL A 38 -0.73 18.59 8.32
N ASP A 39 -0.09 17.68 9.05
CA ASP A 39 1.14 17.98 9.77
C ASP A 39 2.28 18.30 8.76
N PRO A 40 3.05 19.41 8.94
CA PRO A 40 4.20 19.73 8.10
C PRO A 40 5.24 18.60 7.94
N PHE A 41 5.38 17.70 8.94
CA PHE A 41 6.31 16.58 8.90
C PHE A 41 5.99 15.53 7.82
N HIS A 42 4.80 15.60 7.19
CA HIS A 42 4.40 14.69 6.13
C HIS A 42 5.20 14.84 4.83
N GLN A 43 5.86 15.97 4.57
CA GLN A 43 6.51 16.19 3.28
C GLN A 43 7.62 15.18 2.97
N GLY A 44 8.39 14.75 3.99
CA GLY A 44 9.40 13.72 3.83
C GLY A 44 8.81 12.31 3.69
N ILE A 45 7.76 12.03 4.48
CA ILE A 45 7.18 10.69 4.56
C ILE A 45 6.33 10.32 3.34
N VAL A 46 5.74 11.32 2.66
CA VAL A 46 4.92 11.07 1.47
C VAL A 46 5.75 10.52 0.32
N ALA A 47 6.91 11.13 0.06
CA ALA A 47 7.81 10.66 -1.01
C ALA A 47 8.25 9.21 -0.74
N GLU A 48 8.56 8.91 0.52
CA GLU A 48 8.92 7.56 0.94
C GLU A 48 7.75 6.58 0.78
N ALA A 49 6.58 6.89 1.32
CA ALA A 49 5.38 6.04 1.22
C ALA A 49 5.02 5.74 -0.25
N VAL A 50 5.07 6.75 -1.12
CA VAL A 50 4.84 6.59 -2.56
C VAL A 50 5.91 5.68 -3.18
N SER A 51 7.19 5.89 -2.84
CA SER A 51 8.29 5.06 -3.34
C SER A 51 8.09 3.58 -2.98
N HIS A 52 7.65 3.30 -1.76
CA HIS A 52 7.36 1.95 -1.31
C HIS A 52 6.20 1.32 -2.08
N CYS A 53 5.08 2.04 -2.22
CA CYS A 53 3.96 1.58 -3.04
C CYS A 53 4.40 1.27 -4.48
N GLN A 54 5.20 2.14 -5.10
CA GLN A 54 5.68 1.96 -6.47
C GLN A 54 6.76 0.88 -6.60
N THR A 55 7.45 0.51 -5.52
CA THR A 55 8.38 -0.62 -5.53
C THR A 55 7.63 -1.95 -5.48
N ILE A 56 6.60 -2.03 -4.63
CA ILE A 56 5.83 -3.26 -4.39
C ILE A 56 4.79 -3.50 -5.48
N ALA A 57 4.14 -2.43 -5.98
CA ALA A 57 3.08 -2.48 -6.98
C ALA A 57 3.27 -1.38 -8.05
N PRO A 58 4.33 -1.48 -8.89
CA PRO A 58 4.75 -0.42 -9.81
C PRO A 58 3.70 -0.02 -10.85
N TRP A 59 2.76 -0.90 -11.16
CA TRP A 59 1.65 -0.63 -12.07
C TRP A 59 0.55 0.25 -11.47
N MET A 60 0.52 0.46 -10.14
CA MET A 60 -0.54 1.22 -9.49
C MET A 60 -0.22 2.71 -9.41
N ALA A 61 -1.22 3.55 -9.67
CA ALA A 61 -1.13 4.97 -9.31
C ALA A 61 -1.27 5.14 -7.79
N VAL A 62 -0.56 6.11 -7.22
CA VAL A 62 -0.71 6.49 -5.81
C VAL A 62 -1.36 7.87 -5.73
N VAL A 63 -2.44 7.99 -4.97
CA VAL A 63 -3.16 9.24 -4.73
C VAL A 63 -3.02 9.58 -3.25
N VAL A 64 -2.37 10.70 -2.97
CA VAL A 64 -2.13 11.19 -1.62
C VAL A 64 -3.02 12.40 -1.38
N ALA A 65 -3.84 12.32 -0.33
CA ALA A 65 -4.80 13.37 0.03
C ALA A 65 -4.73 13.67 1.52
N PRO A 66 -5.03 14.91 1.95
CA PRO A 66 -5.20 15.23 3.37
C PRO A 66 -6.17 14.27 4.07
N ASP A 67 -7.29 13.97 3.43
CA ASP A 67 -8.29 13.05 3.96
C ASP A 67 -8.98 12.26 2.83
N LEU A 68 -9.53 11.10 3.16
CA LEU A 68 -10.15 10.16 2.23
C LEU A 68 -11.50 9.68 2.76
N GLN A 69 -12.51 9.74 1.90
CA GLN A 69 -13.80 9.09 2.12
C GLN A 69 -14.02 7.96 1.13
N TRP A 70 -14.40 6.79 1.64
CA TRP A 70 -14.81 5.64 0.84
C TRP A 70 -16.09 5.05 1.43
N LYS A 71 -17.09 4.84 0.57
CA LYS A 71 -18.44 4.37 0.95
C LYS A 71 -19.08 5.17 2.10
N GLY A 72 -18.79 6.47 2.16
CA GLY A 72 -19.33 7.37 3.19
C GLY A 72 -18.62 7.32 4.54
N CYS A 73 -17.53 6.57 4.68
CA CYS A 73 -16.70 6.55 5.88
C CYS A 73 -15.32 7.15 5.61
N TYR A 74 -14.71 7.76 6.63
CA TYR A 74 -13.31 8.14 6.61
C TYR A 74 -12.42 6.89 6.61
N ASN A 75 -11.40 6.89 5.76
CA ASN A 75 -10.48 5.77 5.61
C ASN A 75 -9.04 6.25 5.61
N ARG A 76 -8.13 5.40 6.10
CA ARG A 76 -6.69 5.71 6.22
C ARG A 76 -5.95 5.41 4.92
N GLY A 77 -6.34 4.32 4.27
CA GLY A 77 -5.89 3.94 2.94
C GLY A 77 -6.98 3.13 2.25
N VAL A 78 -6.90 3.08 0.92
CA VAL A 78 -7.76 2.23 0.10
C VAL A 78 -7.01 1.76 -1.13
N CYS A 79 -6.93 0.44 -1.33
CA CYS A 79 -6.54 -0.15 -2.59
C CYS A 79 -7.78 -0.36 -3.48
N SER A 80 -7.88 0.44 -4.55
CA SER A 80 -8.95 0.35 -5.54
C SER A 80 -8.50 -0.40 -6.77
N TYR A 81 -8.92 -1.66 -6.85
CA TYR A 81 -8.65 -2.52 -7.99
C TYR A 81 -9.29 -2.06 -9.30
N ARG A 82 -10.42 -1.36 -9.23
CA ARG A 82 -11.17 -0.89 -10.41
C ARG A 82 -10.41 0.22 -11.14
N THR A 83 -9.75 1.08 -10.37
CA THR A 83 -9.02 2.24 -10.89
C THR A 83 -7.51 2.01 -10.89
N ASN A 84 -7.07 0.84 -10.43
CA ASN A 84 -5.67 0.48 -10.25
C ASN A 84 -4.91 1.56 -9.45
N THR A 85 -5.49 1.92 -8.31
CA THR A 85 -5.04 3.08 -7.51
C THR A 85 -4.93 2.72 -6.03
N ILE A 86 -3.84 3.14 -5.41
CA ILE A 86 -3.66 3.17 -3.96
C ILE A 86 -3.97 4.58 -3.50
N PHE A 87 -4.90 4.74 -2.56
CA PHE A 87 -5.20 6.02 -1.93
C PHE A 87 -4.58 6.04 -0.53
N LEU A 88 -3.87 7.10 -0.19
CA LEU A 88 -3.27 7.34 1.13
C LEU A 88 -3.80 8.64 1.72
N SER A 89 -4.30 8.56 2.95
CA SER A 89 -4.70 9.73 3.75
C SER A 89 -3.51 10.25 4.55
N LEU A 90 -3.40 11.57 4.68
CA LEU A 90 -2.41 12.24 5.54
C LEU A 90 -2.96 12.58 6.93
N HIS A 91 -4.11 12.01 7.27
CA HIS A 91 -4.77 12.25 8.56
C HIS A 91 -4.03 11.61 9.75
N ASP A 92 -3.36 10.48 9.52
CA ASP A 92 -2.59 9.79 10.56
C ASP A 92 -1.15 10.34 10.66
N GLY A 93 -0.39 9.88 11.67
CA GLY A 93 1.01 10.23 11.82
C GLY A 93 1.91 9.61 10.74
N PRO A 94 3.17 10.11 10.61
CA PRO A 94 4.10 9.62 9.59
C PRO A 94 4.32 8.08 9.61
N PRO A 95 4.55 7.41 10.76
CA PRO A 95 4.72 5.96 10.79
C PRO A 95 3.49 5.20 10.27
N GLU A 96 2.30 5.69 10.61
CA GLU A 96 1.04 5.09 10.20
C GLU A 96 0.78 5.22 8.70
N ILE A 97 1.22 6.32 8.07
CA ILE A 97 1.12 6.51 6.62
C ILE A 97 1.98 5.50 5.88
N VAL A 98 3.22 5.28 6.34
CA VAL A 98 4.12 4.29 5.74
C VAL A 98 3.58 2.87 5.94
N ALA A 99 3.11 2.55 7.15
CA ALA A 99 2.48 1.25 7.41
C ALA A 99 1.24 1.02 6.53
N THR A 100 0.43 2.07 6.31
CA THR A 100 -0.73 2.02 5.40
C THR A 100 -0.27 1.84 3.95
N ALA A 101 0.81 2.51 3.53
CA ALA A 101 1.37 2.35 2.20
C ALA A 101 1.79 0.91 1.90
N TYR A 102 2.49 0.24 2.84
CA TYR A 102 2.83 -1.18 2.69
C TYR A 102 1.57 -2.07 2.62
N HIS A 103 0.59 -1.79 3.47
CA HIS A 103 -0.65 -2.55 3.53
C HIS A 103 -1.43 -2.49 2.21
N GLU A 104 -1.67 -1.28 1.69
CA GLU A 104 -2.42 -1.11 0.44
C GLU A 104 -1.62 -1.56 -0.80
N ALA A 105 -0.29 -1.41 -0.77
CA ALA A 105 0.56 -1.93 -1.84
C ALA A 105 0.55 -3.45 -1.89
N TRP A 106 0.52 -4.12 -0.73
CA TRP A 106 0.35 -5.57 -0.67
C TRP A 106 -0.96 -6.01 -1.33
N HIS A 107 -2.09 -5.34 -1.04
CA HIS A 107 -3.36 -5.63 -1.72
C HIS A 107 -3.23 -5.54 -3.24
N GLY A 108 -2.47 -4.55 -3.73
CA GLY A 108 -2.14 -4.39 -5.13
C GLY A 108 -1.34 -5.56 -5.72
N LEU A 109 -0.29 -5.99 -5.01
CA LEU A 109 0.59 -7.09 -5.38
C LEU A 109 -0.12 -8.44 -5.33
N GLU A 110 -0.80 -8.73 -4.23
CA GLU A 110 -1.45 -9.99 -3.91
C GLU A 110 -2.37 -10.47 -5.03
N ARG A 111 -3.07 -9.53 -5.67
CA ARG A 111 -4.01 -9.85 -6.76
C ARG A 111 -3.34 -10.41 -8.02
N ARG A 112 -2.04 -10.16 -8.18
CA ARG A 112 -1.23 -10.66 -9.29
C ARG A 112 -0.38 -11.85 -8.89
N LEU A 113 -0.36 -12.24 -7.61
CA LEU A 113 0.36 -13.42 -7.17
C LEU A 113 -0.34 -14.70 -7.66
N PRO A 114 0.44 -15.72 -8.07
CA PRO A 114 -0.10 -17.05 -8.34
C PRO A 114 -0.81 -17.64 -7.12
N GLY A 115 -1.91 -18.37 -7.34
CA GLY A 115 -2.73 -18.94 -6.24
C GLY A 115 -1.94 -19.88 -5.31
N ASN A 116 -0.96 -20.62 -5.84
CA ASN A 116 -0.08 -21.47 -5.03
C ASN A 116 0.85 -20.67 -4.11
N VAL A 117 1.24 -19.45 -4.48
CA VAL A 117 2.00 -18.55 -3.59
C VAL A 117 1.12 -18.08 -2.44
N ILE A 118 -0.14 -17.72 -2.73
CA ILE A 118 -1.12 -17.34 -1.69
C ILE A 118 -1.38 -18.49 -0.72
N GLU A 119 -1.54 -19.71 -1.23
CA GLU A 119 -1.72 -20.90 -0.41
C GLU A 119 -0.50 -21.17 0.48
N ALA A 120 0.71 -21.03 -0.06
CA ALA A 120 1.95 -21.18 0.70
C ALA A 120 2.05 -20.18 1.86
N ILE A 121 1.72 -18.90 1.61
CA ILE A 121 1.64 -17.87 2.66
C ILE A 121 0.64 -18.29 3.74
N GLU A 122 -0.58 -18.66 3.34
CA GLU A 122 -1.66 -19.02 4.27
C GLU A 122 -1.28 -20.20 5.18
N ASN A 123 -0.61 -21.21 4.64
CA ASN A 123 -0.16 -22.38 5.41
C ASN A 123 0.85 -22.00 6.51
N GLU A 124 1.76 -21.06 6.25
CA GLU A 124 2.70 -20.57 7.26
C GLU A 124 2.07 -19.62 8.29
N LEU A 125 0.92 -19.02 7.98
CA LEU A 125 0.21 -18.11 8.88
C LEU A 125 -0.71 -18.82 9.88
N GLN A 126 -1.17 -20.04 9.59
CA GLN A 126 -2.07 -20.79 10.47
C GLN A 126 -1.58 -20.94 11.94
N PRO A 127 -0.28 -21.13 12.24
CA PRO A 127 0.19 -21.31 13.62
C PRO A 127 0.12 -20.06 14.50
N PHE A 128 0.03 -18.86 13.93
CA PHE A 128 0.13 -17.58 14.66
C PHE A 128 -1.21 -16.88 14.88
N PHE A 129 -2.31 -17.58 14.61
CA PHE A 129 -3.64 -16.98 14.62
C PHE A 129 -4.18 -16.74 16.03
N LEU A 130 -4.40 -15.46 16.36
CA LEU A 130 -5.24 -15.05 17.49
C LEU A 130 -6.56 -14.51 16.96
N GLU A 131 -7.60 -15.33 17.02
CA GLU A 131 -8.98 -15.10 16.55
C GLU A 131 -9.67 -13.86 17.16
N ALA A 132 -9.05 -13.24 18.17
CA ALA A 132 -9.61 -12.18 18.99
C ALA A 132 -9.82 -10.83 18.28
N TYR A 133 -9.12 -10.56 17.17
CA TYR A 133 -9.16 -9.26 16.50
C TYR A 133 -9.95 -9.33 15.18
N LYS A 134 -11.05 -8.56 15.10
CA LYS A 134 -12.00 -8.50 13.96
C LYS A 134 -11.30 -8.28 12.61
N TYR A 135 -10.17 -7.57 12.61
CA TYR A 135 -9.39 -7.23 11.41
C TYR A 135 -8.65 -8.42 10.80
N TYR A 136 -8.39 -9.50 11.56
CA TYR A 136 -7.74 -10.72 11.03
C TYR A 136 -8.72 -11.78 10.55
N ARG A 137 -10.02 -11.45 10.48
CA ARG A 137 -11.04 -12.38 9.98
C ARG A 137 -11.01 -12.53 8.46
N GLU A 138 -10.60 -11.49 7.75
CA GLU A 138 -10.50 -11.51 6.30
C GLU A 138 -9.07 -11.90 5.88
N PRO A 139 -8.87 -13.00 5.13
CA PRO A 139 -7.52 -13.51 4.85
C PRO A 139 -6.59 -12.50 4.15
N HIS A 140 -7.11 -11.71 3.22
CA HIS A 140 -6.34 -10.70 2.50
C HIS A 140 -5.89 -9.53 3.40
N GLU A 141 -6.78 -9.00 4.25
CA GLU A 141 -6.44 -7.98 5.26
C GLU A 141 -5.38 -8.46 6.24
N ARG A 142 -5.44 -9.74 6.64
CA ARG A 142 -4.44 -10.36 7.50
C ARG A 142 -3.06 -10.38 6.84
N ARG A 143 -2.96 -10.87 5.59
CA ARG A 143 -1.69 -10.92 4.85
C ARG A 143 -1.11 -9.53 4.64
N ALA A 144 -1.94 -8.56 4.23
CA ALA A 144 -1.53 -7.17 4.06
C ALA A 144 -1.01 -6.55 5.38
N ARG A 145 -1.66 -6.84 6.51
CA ARG A 145 -1.20 -6.37 7.84
C ARG A 145 0.13 -7.01 8.24
N LEU A 146 0.28 -8.30 8.01
CA LEU A 146 1.51 -9.02 8.35
C LEU A 146 2.69 -8.53 7.52
N PHE A 147 2.48 -8.33 6.22
CA PHE A 147 3.47 -7.73 5.35
C PHE A 147 3.85 -6.31 5.83
N ALA A 148 2.87 -5.46 6.15
CA ALA A 148 3.14 -4.13 6.67
C ALA A 148 3.94 -4.15 7.99
N ASN A 149 3.63 -5.07 8.90
CA ASN A 149 4.38 -5.25 10.15
C ASN A 149 5.81 -5.74 9.89
N TRP A 150 5.97 -6.70 8.99
CA TRP A 150 7.27 -7.23 8.58
C TRP A 150 8.16 -6.13 7.97
N CYS A 151 7.59 -5.30 7.08
CA CYS A 151 8.25 -4.12 6.53
C CYS A 151 8.62 -3.11 7.61
N GLY A 152 7.72 -2.87 8.56
CA GLY A 152 7.97 -2.01 9.72
C GLY A 152 9.18 -2.46 10.54
N CYS A 153 9.36 -3.77 10.74
CA CYS A 153 10.55 -4.30 11.40
C CYS A 153 11.84 -3.93 10.65
N ILE A 154 11.88 -4.08 9.32
CA ILE A 154 13.05 -3.67 8.51
C ILE A 154 13.31 -2.18 8.65
N PHE A 155 12.26 -1.37 8.50
CA PHE A 155 12.36 0.08 8.54
C PHE A 155 12.90 0.59 9.89
N GLU A 156 12.48 -0.04 10.99
CA GLU A 156 12.98 0.26 12.34
C GLU A 156 14.37 -0.34 12.63
N GLY A 157 15.02 -0.98 11.65
CA GLY A 157 16.30 -1.65 11.82
C GLY A 157 16.24 -2.90 12.71
N LYS A 158 15.04 -3.43 12.95
CA LYS A 158 14.85 -4.67 13.72
C LYS A 158 15.23 -5.87 12.86
N PRO A 159 15.83 -6.91 13.46
CA PRO A 159 16.07 -8.15 12.75
C PRO A 159 14.74 -8.76 12.35
N VAL A 160 14.62 -9.07 11.07
CA VAL A 160 13.53 -9.86 10.53
C VAL A 160 14.01 -11.31 10.44
N PRO A 161 13.18 -12.29 10.83
CA PRO A 161 13.49 -13.70 10.60
C PRO A 161 13.79 -13.92 9.11
N LYS A 162 14.75 -14.80 8.79
CA LYS A 162 15.11 -15.11 7.39
C LYS A 162 15.09 -16.61 7.13
N GLU A 163 14.13 -17.30 7.74
CA GLU A 163 14.17 -18.76 7.84
C GLU A 163 12.93 -19.43 7.24
N THR A 164 11.94 -18.65 6.80
CA THR A 164 10.65 -19.16 6.30
C THR A 164 10.43 -18.81 4.83
N LEU A 165 9.54 -19.54 4.15
CA LEU A 165 9.14 -19.21 2.77
C LEU A 165 8.40 -17.86 2.75
N LEU A 166 7.63 -17.55 3.80
CA LEU A 166 6.98 -16.26 3.98
C LEU A 166 7.98 -15.10 3.97
N ASP A 167 9.09 -15.22 4.71
CA ASP A 167 10.13 -14.18 4.74
C ASP A 167 10.77 -13.98 3.38
N ALA A 168 10.98 -15.06 2.62
CA ALA A 168 11.52 -14.97 1.26
C ALA A 168 10.54 -14.25 0.31
N ILE A 169 9.24 -14.57 0.38
CA ILE A 169 8.21 -13.91 -0.42
C ILE A 169 8.12 -12.42 -0.04
N PHE A 170 8.11 -12.10 1.25
CA PHE A 170 8.05 -10.71 1.71
C PHE A 170 9.30 -9.91 1.33
N ALA A 171 10.49 -10.53 1.39
CA ALA A 171 11.72 -9.91 0.92
C ALA A 171 11.70 -9.63 -0.59
N ALA A 172 11.19 -10.56 -1.40
CA ALA A 172 11.05 -10.38 -2.84
C ALA A 172 9.98 -9.32 -3.20
N ALA A 173 8.92 -9.20 -2.40
CA ALA A 173 7.92 -8.15 -2.57
C ALA A 173 8.49 -6.77 -2.21
N TRP A 174 9.21 -6.70 -1.08
CA TRP A 174 9.88 -5.48 -0.61
C TRP A 174 10.95 -4.96 -1.58
N SER A 175 11.74 -5.86 -2.17
CA SER A 175 12.79 -5.51 -3.15
C SER A 175 12.22 -5.12 -4.53
N GLY A 176 10.92 -5.33 -4.76
CA GLY A 176 10.28 -5.21 -6.05
C GLY A 176 10.64 -6.31 -7.05
N GLU A 177 11.37 -7.35 -6.63
CA GLU A 177 11.68 -8.51 -7.48
C GLU A 177 10.41 -9.24 -7.92
N THR A 178 9.45 -9.41 -7.02
CA THR A 178 8.17 -10.05 -7.35
C THR A 178 7.43 -9.27 -8.44
N ALA A 179 7.46 -7.94 -8.40
CA ALA A 179 6.83 -7.11 -9.40
C ALA A 179 7.50 -7.23 -10.78
N LYS A 180 8.83 -7.30 -10.83
CA LYS A 180 9.59 -7.48 -12.09
C LYS A 180 9.26 -8.81 -12.76
N GLU A 181 9.14 -9.88 -11.97
CA GLU A 181 8.76 -11.21 -12.48
C GLU A 181 7.35 -11.20 -13.07
N ILE A 182 6.41 -10.53 -12.38
CA ILE A 182 5.03 -10.36 -12.84
C ILE A 182 4.98 -9.58 -14.16
N ASP A 183 5.67 -8.44 -14.25
CA ASP A 183 5.65 -7.62 -15.47
C ASP A 183 6.27 -8.37 -16.67
N THR A 184 7.36 -9.13 -16.45
CA THR A 184 7.97 -9.97 -17.50
C THR A 184 6.98 -11.01 -18.04
N PHE A 185 6.22 -11.65 -17.15
CA PHE A 185 5.21 -12.64 -17.56
C PHE A 185 4.09 -12.02 -18.42
N PHE A 186 3.68 -10.78 -18.13
CA PHE A 186 2.67 -10.09 -18.92
C PHE A 186 3.19 -9.62 -20.28
N ASP A 187 4.41 -9.08 -20.33
CA ASP A 187 5.06 -8.69 -21.60
C ASP A 187 5.21 -9.89 -22.55
N GLU A 188 5.54 -11.08 -22.02
CA GLU A 188 5.64 -12.31 -22.81
C GLU A 188 4.28 -12.76 -23.37
N LEU A 189 3.18 -12.55 -22.65
CA LEU A 189 1.83 -12.89 -23.14
C LEU A 189 1.34 -11.95 -24.23
N GLU A 190 1.66 -10.66 -24.15
CA GLU A 190 1.29 -9.67 -25.18
C GLU A 190 2.06 -9.86 -26.49
N LEU A 191 3.27 -10.43 -26.45
CA LEU A 191 4.06 -10.73 -27.65
C LEU A 191 3.55 -11.95 -28.43
N VAL A 192 2.67 -12.77 -27.84
CA VAL A 192 2.13 -14.00 -28.44
C VAL A 192 0.67 -13.83 -28.90
N ALA A 193 0.02 -12.70 -28.55
CA ALA A 193 -1.36 -12.36 -28.92
C ALA A 193 -1.44 -11.55 -30.24
#